data_AF-A0A5C6AZJ5-F1
#
_entry.id   AF-A0A5C6AZJ5-F1
#
_cell.length_a   1.000
_cell.length_b   1.000
_cell.length_c   1.000
_cell.angle_alpha   90.00
_cell.angle_beta   90.00
_cell.angle_gamma   90.00
#
_symmetry.space_group_name_H-M   'P 1'
#
loop_
_entity.id
_entity.type
_entity.pdbx_description
1 polymer ?
#
loop_
_entity_poly.entity_id
_entity_poly.type
_entity_poly.pdbx_seq_one_letter_code
_entity_poly.pdbx_strand_id
1 'polypeptide(L)'
;MSQGTAADRQLFVSGDIRSIPFGELRPMCSNVFEWLVAGVLFKLFRMPAPLQFATESRRLLSVNAEQVPKRLMNYFDGLRPQAEPLGYQINHYATIPAVGPIAIALMTMSEPAGQSCFYAVRVALKVNDSITDDGHFGFNSCLADDELLSTITYAKLPKPRPGMDRKIIKTTDVNALHKEHRNRMMGKRITPVHPSQWFAIAEKHNRLETDDLLQRRVTRLATPGEVARIRSQTG
;
A
#
# COMPACT_ATOMS: atom_id res chain seq x y z
N MET A 1 -4.24 -9.35 -23.35
CA MET A 1 -5.12 -8.68 -22.37
C MET A 1 -5.97 -9.75 -21.69
N SER A 2 -5.64 -10.14 -20.45
CA SER A 2 -6.48 -11.06 -19.68
C SER A 2 -7.74 -10.32 -19.21
N GLN A 3 -8.91 -10.80 -19.62
CA GLN A 3 -10.19 -10.35 -19.08
C GLN A 3 -10.29 -10.89 -17.64
N GLY A 4 -9.98 -10.02 -16.67
CA GLY A 4 -10.15 -10.32 -15.25
C GLY A 4 -11.58 -10.79 -14.96
N THR A 5 -11.69 -11.79 -14.09
CA THR A 5 -12.95 -12.40 -13.69
C THR A 5 -13.84 -11.41 -12.92
N ALA A 6 -15.13 -11.72 -12.77
CA ALA A 6 -16.05 -10.88 -11.97
C ALA A 6 -15.60 -10.73 -10.49
N ALA A 7 -14.81 -11.67 -9.97
CA ALA A 7 -14.21 -11.60 -8.64
C ALA A 7 -13.09 -10.52 -8.55
N ASP A 8 -12.46 -10.17 -9.67
CA ASP A 8 -11.35 -9.19 -9.74
C ASP A 8 -11.84 -7.73 -9.78
N ARG A 9 -13.16 -7.50 -9.82
CA ARG A 9 -13.82 -6.18 -9.81
C ARG A 9 -14.50 -5.87 -8.48
N GLN A 10 -14.09 -6.56 -7.42
CA GLN A 10 -14.67 -6.40 -6.10
C GLN A 10 -14.03 -5.21 -5.38
N LEU A 11 -14.88 -4.38 -4.79
CA LEU A 11 -14.45 -3.29 -3.94
C LEU A 11 -14.24 -3.79 -2.52
N PHE A 12 -13.10 -3.44 -1.95
CA PHE A 12 -12.74 -3.73 -0.58
C PHE A 12 -12.78 -2.44 0.23
N VAL A 13 -13.40 -2.47 1.40
CA VAL A 13 -13.43 -1.35 2.34
C VAL A 13 -12.73 -1.71 3.65
N SER A 14 -12.37 -0.73 4.48
CA SER A 14 -11.96 -1.03 5.86
C SER A 14 -12.99 -1.93 6.54
N GLY A 15 -12.48 -2.92 7.26
CA GLY A 15 -13.25 -3.71 8.19
C GLY A 15 -13.91 -2.82 9.24
N ASP A 16 -15.01 -3.30 9.79
CA ASP A 16 -15.62 -2.65 10.95
C ASP A 16 -14.63 -2.73 12.13
N ILE A 17 -14.28 -1.58 12.73
CA ILE A 17 -13.38 -1.52 13.89
C ILE A 17 -13.78 -2.52 15.00
N ARG A 18 -15.08 -2.79 15.15
CA ARG A 18 -15.60 -3.77 16.13
C ARG A 18 -15.09 -5.19 15.85
N SER A 19 -14.85 -5.52 14.59
CA SER A 19 -14.38 -6.82 14.12
C SER A 19 -12.86 -6.96 14.04
N ILE A 20 -12.12 -5.85 14.04
CA ILE A 20 -10.65 -5.84 13.95
C ILE A 20 -10.04 -6.24 15.31
N PRO A 21 -9.14 -7.24 15.39
CA PRO A 21 -8.48 -7.61 16.65
C PRO A 21 -7.70 -6.44 17.29
N PHE A 22 -7.66 -6.34 18.63
CA PHE A 22 -6.98 -5.23 19.31
C PHE A 22 -5.50 -5.11 18.97
N GLY A 23 -4.84 -6.25 18.78
CA GLY A 23 -3.43 -6.31 18.36
C GLY A 23 -3.19 -5.69 16.98
N GLU A 24 -4.19 -5.63 16.11
CA GLU A 24 -4.11 -5.03 14.78
C GLU A 24 -4.36 -3.53 14.77
N LEU A 25 -5.16 -3.02 15.71
CA LEU A 25 -5.48 -1.60 15.80
C LEU A 25 -4.27 -0.77 16.21
N ARG A 26 -3.43 -1.27 17.12
CA ARG A 26 -2.32 -0.49 17.68
C ARG A 26 -1.33 0.07 16.64
N PRO A 27 -0.82 -0.71 15.67
CA PRO A 27 0.09 -0.18 14.65
C PRO A 27 -0.59 0.76 13.65
N MET A 28 -1.92 0.72 13.55
CA MET A 28 -2.71 1.61 12.69
C MET A 28 -2.98 2.99 13.34
N CYS A 29 -2.67 3.15 14.63
CA CYS A 29 -2.85 4.40 15.37
C CYS A 29 -1.52 5.14 15.56
N SER A 30 -1.53 6.47 15.37
CA SER A 30 -0.34 7.33 15.47
C SER A 30 0.21 7.41 16.89
N ASN A 31 -0.67 7.32 17.89
CA ASN A 31 -0.34 7.44 19.30
C ASN A 31 -1.30 6.63 20.18
N VAL A 32 -0.99 6.57 21.49
CA VAL A 32 -1.78 5.83 22.48
C VAL A 32 -3.18 6.41 22.62
N PHE A 33 -3.35 7.72 22.52
CA PHE A 33 -4.67 8.37 22.63
C PHE A 33 -5.59 7.96 21.47
N GLU A 34 -5.12 8.01 20.22
CA GLU A 34 -5.85 7.54 19.04
C GLU A 34 -6.21 6.05 19.17
N TRP A 35 -5.29 5.25 19.71
CA TRP A 35 -5.54 3.83 19.99
C TRP A 35 -6.60 3.62 21.08
N LEU A 36 -6.58 4.41 22.15
CA LEU A 36 -7.60 4.37 23.20
C LEU A 36 -8.96 4.83 22.67
N VAL A 37 -9.01 5.88 21.87
CA VAL A 37 -10.23 6.31 21.18
C VAL A 37 -10.77 5.19 20.30
N ALA A 38 -9.92 4.56 19.48
CA ALA A 38 -10.33 3.43 18.65
C ALA A 38 -10.82 2.22 19.48
N GLY A 39 -10.09 1.88 20.53
CA GLY A 39 -10.40 0.76 21.41
C GLY A 39 -11.64 0.99 22.28
N VAL A 40 -11.84 2.19 22.79
CA VAL A 40 -12.91 2.52 23.74
C VAL A 40 -14.14 3.03 23.00
N LEU A 41 -14.03 4.12 22.23
CA LEU A 41 -15.19 4.73 21.57
C LEU A 41 -15.77 3.86 20.45
N PHE A 42 -14.93 3.39 19.54
CA PHE A 42 -15.44 2.67 18.37
C PHE A 42 -15.63 1.18 18.64
N LYS A 43 -14.77 0.56 19.46
CA LYS A 43 -14.83 -0.88 19.72
C LYS A 43 -15.66 -1.27 20.95
N LEU A 44 -15.51 -0.62 22.10
CA LEU A 44 -16.32 -0.93 23.29
C LEU A 44 -17.70 -0.28 23.23
N PHE A 45 -17.79 1.02 22.94
CA PHE A 45 -19.06 1.74 22.81
C PHE A 45 -19.77 1.52 21.47
N ARG A 46 -19.16 0.73 20.56
CA ARG A 46 -19.73 0.33 19.25
C ARG A 46 -20.19 1.51 18.38
N MET A 47 -19.60 2.68 18.56
CA MET A 47 -19.90 3.83 17.71
C MET A 47 -19.43 3.56 16.26
N PRO A 48 -20.20 4.00 15.25
CA PRO A 48 -19.80 3.83 13.86
C PRO A 48 -18.50 4.60 13.60
N ALA A 49 -17.47 3.91 13.12
CA ALA A 49 -16.28 4.55 12.59
C ALA A 49 -16.57 5.10 11.19
N PRO A 50 -16.00 6.27 10.81
CA PRO A 50 -16.06 6.72 9.41
C PRO A 50 -15.40 5.66 8.52
N LEU A 51 -15.93 5.46 7.30
CA LEU A 51 -15.26 4.57 6.34
C LEU A 51 -13.87 5.10 6.09
N GLN A 52 -12.87 4.30 6.41
CA GLN A 52 -11.51 4.61 6.03
C GLN A 52 -11.23 3.67 4.86
N PHE A 53 -11.01 4.22 3.67
CA PHE A 53 -10.59 3.52 2.44
C PHE A 53 -11.58 2.51 1.81
N ALA A 54 -11.85 2.71 0.50
CA ALA A 54 -12.43 1.73 -0.41
C ALA A 54 -11.49 1.58 -1.62
N THR A 55 -11.01 0.38 -1.94
CA THR A 55 -10.11 0.18 -3.08
C THR A 55 -10.47 -1.15 -3.77
N GLU A 56 -10.33 -1.25 -5.09
CA GLU A 56 -10.29 -2.56 -5.77
C GLU A 56 -8.94 -3.21 -5.46
N SER A 57 -8.67 -3.48 -4.18
CA SER A 57 -7.33 -3.72 -3.63
C SER A 57 -6.61 -4.92 -4.25
N ARG A 58 -7.30 -5.78 -5.00
CA ARG A 58 -6.72 -7.01 -5.57
C ARG A 58 -5.99 -6.81 -6.89
N ARG A 59 -6.27 -5.75 -7.66
CA ARG A 59 -5.75 -5.63 -9.03
C ARG A 59 -4.84 -4.42 -9.20
N LEU A 60 -3.56 -4.69 -9.45
CA LEU A 60 -2.63 -3.69 -9.97
C LEU A 60 -2.69 -3.72 -11.50
N LEU A 61 -2.85 -2.56 -12.11
CA LEU A 61 -2.81 -2.36 -13.56
C LEU A 61 -1.50 -1.66 -13.90
N SER A 62 -0.67 -2.31 -14.72
CA SER A 62 0.48 -1.63 -15.31
C SER A 62 -0.02 -0.51 -16.21
N VAL A 63 0.57 0.67 -16.07
CA VAL A 63 0.24 1.85 -16.87
C VAL A 63 1.51 2.56 -17.32
N ASN A 64 1.40 3.36 -18.37
CA ASN A 64 2.45 4.28 -18.77
C ASN A 64 2.42 5.53 -17.89
N ALA A 65 3.51 6.30 -17.89
CA ALA A 65 3.65 7.51 -17.08
C ALA A 65 2.54 8.54 -17.38
N GLU A 66 2.16 8.70 -18.65
CA GLU A 66 1.16 9.66 -19.11
C GLU A 66 -0.27 9.31 -18.64
N GLN A 67 -0.49 8.06 -18.24
CA GLN A 67 -1.76 7.57 -17.73
C GLN A 67 -1.90 7.75 -16.22
N VAL A 68 -0.82 8.10 -15.51
CA VAL A 68 -0.87 8.43 -14.09
C VAL A 68 -1.39 9.86 -13.92
N PRO A 69 -2.39 10.10 -13.04
CA PRO A 69 -2.89 11.44 -12.79
C PRO A 69 -1.79 12.42 -12.40
N LYS A 70 -1.76 13.63 -13.02
CA LYS A 70 -0.70 14.64 -12.84
C LYS A 70 -0.34 14.90 -11.37
N ARG A 71 -1.34 15.01 -10.50
CA ARG A 71 -1.13 15.23 -9.05
C ARG A 71 -0.33 14.09 -8.39
N LEU A 72 -0.59 12.85 -8.78
CA LEU A 72 0.15 11.68 -8.29
C LEU A 72 1.54 11.62 -8.93
N MET A 73 1.67 12.00 -10.20
CA MET A 73 2.96 12.09 -10.87
C MET A 73 3.90 13.08 -10.19
N ASN A 74 3.42 14.26 -9.80
CA ASN A 74 4.24 15.26 -9.08
C ASN A 74 4.88 14.69 -7.80
N TYR A 75 4.18 13.78 -7.11
CA TYR A 75 4.74 13.09 -5.95
C TYR A 75 5.90 12.16 -6.33
N PHE A 76 5.76 11.41 -7.43
CA PHE A 76 6.82 10.55 -7.94
C PHE A 76 8.03 11.33 -8.43
N ASP A 77 7.79 12.44 -9.13
CA ASP A 77 8.86 13.31 -9.64
C ASP A 77 9.67 13.97 -8.51
N GLY A 78 9.06 14.19 -7.33
CA GLY A 78 9.78 14.66 -6.14
C GLY A 78 10.68 13.60 -5.49
N LEU A 79 10.39 12.31 -5.68
CA LEU A 79 11.15 11.20 -5.10
C LEU A 79 12.25 10.67 -6.02
N ARG A 80 12.01 10.71 -7.33
CA ARG A 80 12.94 10.25 -8.36
C ARG A 80 14.37 10.81 -8.24
N PRO A 81 14.60 12.14 -8.12
CA PRO A 81 15.96 12.69 -8.02
C PRO A 81 16.68 12.30 -6.73
N GLN A 82 15.98 11.75 -5.73
CA GLN A 82 16.58 11.22 -4.52
C GLN A 82 16.96 9.73 -4.65
N ALA A 83 16.23 8.98 -5.47
CA ALA A 83 16.44 7.55 -5.68
C ALA A 83 17.41 7.23 -6.84
N GLU A 84 17.40 8.01 -7.93
CA GLU A 84 18.28 7.79 -9.09
C GLU A 84 19.78 7.85 -8.75
N PRO A 85 20.28 8.79 -7.91
CA PRO A 85 21.69 8.80 -7.51
C PRO A 85 22.14 7.56 -6.73
N LEU A 86 21.19 6.80 -6.17
CA LEU A 86 21.43 5.53 -5.49
C LEU A 86 21.50 4.34 -6.46
N GLY A 87 21.40 4.58 -7.77
CA GLY A 87 21.49 3.56 -8.82
C GLY A 87 20.15 2.91 -9.19
N TYR A 88 19.02 3.40 -8.68
CA TYR A 88 17.70 2.86 -9.00
C TYR A 88 17.20 3.40 -10.34
N GLN A 89 16.67 2.51 -11.17
CA GLN A 89 16.10 2.84 -12.48
C GLN A 89 14.60 2.55 -12.49
N ILE A 90 13.83 3.41 -13.16
CA ILE A 90 12.38 3.23 -13.26
C ILE A 90 12.05 1.95 -14.02
N ASN A 91 11.23 1.10 -13.41
CA ASN A 91 10.74 -0.12 -14.07
C ASN A 91 9.33 0.12 -14.60
N HIS A 92 8.40 0.44 -13.70
CA HIS A 92 6.98 0.42 -13.98
C HIS A 92 6.20 1.43 -13.13
N TYR A 93 5.15 1.97 -13.75
CA TYR A 93 4.04 2.60 -13.05
C TYR A 93 2.87 1.63 -13.00
N ALA A 94 2.14 1.65 -11.89
CA ALA A 94 0.92 0.88 -11.75
C ALA A 94 -0.15 1.73 -11.07
N THR A 95 -1.41 1.42 -11.37
CA THR A 95 -2.55 1.99 -10.66
C THR A 95 -3.45 0.87 -10.17
N ILE A 96 -4.14 1.12 -9.06
CA ILE A 96 -5.30 0.29 -8.71
C ILE A 96 -6.51 1.00 -9.31
N PRO A 97 -7.31 0.34 -10.17
CA PRO A 97 -8.51 0.94 -10.72
C PRO A 97 -9.37 1.42 -9.56
N ALA A 98 -9.58 2.72 -9.51
CA ALA A 98 -10.36 3.32 -8.46
C ALA A 98 -11.84 3.23 -8.81
N VAL A 99 -12.66 3.01 -7.78
CA VAL A 99 -14.08 3.30 -7.87
C VAL A 99 -14.35 4.46 -6.93
N GLY A 100 -14.95 5.51 -7.46
CA GLY A 100 -15.20 6.69 -6.67
C GLY A 100 -14.04 7.72 -6.74
N PRO A 101 -13.99 8.68 -5.80
CA PRO A 101 -13.10 9.83 -5.82
C PRO A 101 -11.66 9.49 -5.38
N ILE A 102 -11.26 8.25 -5.62
CA ILE A 102 -10.05 7.64 -5.10
C ILE A 102 -9.09 7.51 -6.28
N ALA A 103 -7.79 7.62 -6.06
CA ALA A 103 -6.80 7.28 -7.06
C ALA A 103 -5.57 6.73 -6.35
N ILE A 104 -5.15 5.52 -6.73
CA ILE A 104 -3.95 4.90 -6.20
C ILE A 104 -2.97 4.72 -7.34
N ALA A 105 -1.77 5.26 -7.16
CA ALA A 105 -0.66 5.02 -8.05
C ALA A 105 0.52 4.46 -7.26
N LEU A 106 1.28 3.60 -7.95
CA LEU A 106 2.52 2.99 -7.51
C LEU A 106 3.58 3.29 -8.58
N MET A 107 4.76 3.72 -8.16
CA MET A 107 5.97 3.73 -8.97
C MET A 107 6.95 2.71 -8.39
N THR A 108 7.59 1.93 -9.26
CA THR A 108 8.66 0.99 -8.88
C THR A 108 9.95 1.32 -9.63
N MET A 109 11.07 1.27 -8.92
CA MET A 109 12.41 1.44 -9.45
C MET A 109 13.29 0.35 -8.84
N SER A 110 14.22 -0.25 -9.59
CA SER A 110 15.08 -1.32 -9.06
C SER A 110 16.54 -1.07 -9.35
N GLU A 111 17.41 -1.65 -8.53
CA GLU A 111 18.83 -1.74 -8.83
C GLU A 111 19.05 -2.63 -10.07
N PRO A 112 20.08 -2.38 -10.90
CA PRO A 112 20.41 -3.22 -12.05
C PRO A 112 20.69 -4.69 -11.68
N ALA A 113 21.24 -4.91 -10.48
CA ALA A 113 21.49 -6.25 -9.95
C ALA A 113 20.21 -6.95 -9.44
N GLY A 114 19.07 -6.26 -9.42
CA GLY A 114 17.78 -6.81 -8.99
C GLY A 114 17.66 -7.10 -7.50
N GLN A 115 18.59 -6.64 -6.68
CA GLN A 115 18.65 -7.01 -5.26
C GLN A 115 17.54 -6.33 -4.44
N SER A 116 17.20 -5.10 -4.78
CA SER A 116 16.16 -4.31 -4.13
C SER A 116 15.35 -3.48 -5.14
N CYS A 117 14.12 -3.18 -4.75
CA CYS A 117 13.19 -2.30 -5.45
C CYS A 117 12.79 -1.15 -4.54
N PHE A 118 13.11 0.07 -4.94
CA PHE A 118 12.45 1.26 -4.43
C PHE A 118 11.01 1.32 -4.95
N TYR A 119 10.06 1.64 -4.07
CA TYR A 119 8.67 1.79 -4.45
C TYR A 119 8.06 3.01 -3.76
N ALA A 120 7.14 3.66 -4.45
CA ALA A 120 6.41 4.82 -3.92
C ALA A 120 4.92 4.64 -4.21
N VAL A 121 4.09 4.69 -3.18
CA VAL A 121 2.63 4.58 -3.28
C VAL A 121 2.01 5.90 -2.86
N ARG A 122 1.10 6.42 -3.69
CA ARG A 122 0.26 7.57 -3.36
C ARG A 122 -1.19 7.23 -3.58
N VAL A 123 -2.00 7.49 -2.56
CA VAL A 123 -3.44 7.36 -2.54
C VAL A 123 -4.03 8.76 -2.38
N ALA A 124 -4.78 9.23 -3.37
CA ALA A 124 -5.61 10.43 -3.25
C ALA A 124 -7.05 9.99 -3.00
N LEU A 125 -7.74 10.64 -2.06
CA LEU A 125 -9.12 10.39 -1.65
C LEU A 125 -9.86 11.72 -1.59
N LYS A 126 -11.01 11.88 -2.26
CA LYS A 126 -11.93 12.98 -1.92
C LYS A 126 -12.96 12.53 -0.87
N VAL A 127 -13.00 13.25 0.25
CA VAL A 127 -13.88 13.03 1.41
C VAL A 127 -14.55 14.37 1.73
N ASN A 128 -15.88 14.43 1.68
CA ASN A 128 -16.66 15.63 2.01
C ASN A 128 -16.09 16.91 1.34
N ASP A 129 -15.95 16.86 0.01
CA ASP A 129 -15.35 17.91 -0.85
C ASP A 129 -13.87 18.27 -0.60
N SER A 130 -13.21 17.62 0.35
CA SER A 130 -11.77 17.79 0.60
C SER A 130 -10.96 16.64 -0.01
N ILE A 131 -9.87 16.94 -0.72
CA ILE A 131 -8.94 15.91 -1.21
C ILE A 131 -7.86 15.66 -0.16
N THR A 132 -7.88 14.47 0.42
CA THR A 132 -6.86 13.94 1.32
C THR A 132 -5.93 13.05 0.53
N ASP A 133 -4.63 13.25 0.70
CA ASP A 133 -3.65 12.35 0.12
C ASP A 133 -2.88 11.62 1.22
N ASP A 134 -2.82 10.30 1.12
CA ASP A 134 -1.98 9.44 1.95
C ASP A 134 -0.94 8.77 1.06
N GLY A 135 0.31 8.71 1.50
CA GLY A 135 1.38 8.15 0.67
C GLY A 135 2.57 7.74 1.50
N HIS A 136 3.18 6.64 1.08
CA HIS A 136 4.39 6.12 1.69
C HIS A 136 5.29 5.59 0.59
N PHE A 137 6.57 5.52 0.89
CA PHE A 137 7.57 4.95 0.00
C PHE A 137 8.53 4.09 0.79
N GLY A 138 9.25 3.21 0.10
CA GLY A 138 10.04 2.20 0.75
C GLY A 138 10.97 1.47 -0.21
N PHE A 139 11.71 0.54 0.37
CA PHE A 139 12.48 -0.45 -0.37
C PHE A 139 11.97 -1.84 -0.03
N ASN A 140 11.84 -2.66 -1.05
CA ASN A 140 11.48 -4.07 -0.97
C ASN A 140 12.60 -4.93 -1.55
N SER A 141 12.92 -6.04 -0.87
CA SER A 141 13.84 -7.07 -1.39
C SER A 141 13.19 -8.44 -1.21
N CYS A 142 13.27 -9.29 -2.24
CA CYS A 142 12.81 -10.66 -2.14
C CYS A 142 13.89 -11.49 -1.44
N LEU A 143 13.50 -12.25 -0.44
CA LEU A 143 14.37 -13.16 0.27
C LEU A 143 14.23 -14.59 -0.29
N ALA A 144 14.94 -15.54 0.30
CA ALA A 144 14.63 -16.95 0.12
C ALA A 144 13.18 -17.26 0.58
N ASP A 145 12.61 -18.35 0.06
CA ASP A 145 11.28 -18.86 0.47
C ASP A 145 10.11 -17.90 0.22
N ASP A 146 10.20 -17.06 -0.81
CA ASP A 146 9.17 -16.08 -1.19
C ASP A 146 8.86 -15.01 -0.11
N GLU A 147 9.73 -14.85 0.90
CA GLU A 147 9.57 -13.79 1.89
C GLU A 147 9.91 -12.41 1.33
N LEU A 148 9.22 -11.37 1.82
CA LEU A 148 9.47 -9.98 1.42
C LEU A 148 10.05 -9.18 2.57
N LEU A 149 11.27 -8.68 2.40
CA LEU A 149 11.85 -7.67 3.28
C LEU A 149 11.39 -6.29 2.82
N SER A 150 10.74 -5.53 3.70
CA SER A 150 10.20 -4.21 3.37
C SER A 150 10.62 -3.16 4.41
N THR A 151 11.32 -2.10 4.00
CA THR A 151 11.62 -0.93 4.84
C THR A 151 10.87 0.27 4.30
N ILE A 152 9.97 0.86 5.09
CA ILE A 152 8.99 1.83 4.60
C ILE A 152 8.96 3.08 5.46
N THR A 153 8.61 4.21 4.86
CA THR A 153 8.33 5.46 5.57
C THR A 153 6.98 5.42 6.27
N TYR A 154 6.68 6.48 7.03
CA TYR A 154 5.47 6.61 7.84
C TYR A 154 4.21 6.09 7.12
N ALA A 155 3.64 5.01 7.64
CA ALA A 155 2.42 4.41 7.11
C ALA A 155 1.58 3.83 8.26
N LYS A 156 0.27 4.05 8.23
CA LYS A 156 -0.69 3.47 9.18
C LYS A 156 -1.16 2.10 8.69
N LEU A 157 -0.24 1.15 8.68
CA LEU A 157 -0.51 -0.22 8.21
C LEU A 157 -0.77 -1.17 9.38
N PRO A 158 -1.58 -2.22 9.19
CA PRO A 158 -1.73 -3.31 10.15
C PRO A 158 -0.40 -4.05 10.38
N LYS A 159 -0.36 -5.04 11.28
CA LYS A 159 0.87 -5.84 11.41
C LYS A 159 1.14 -6.59 10.10
N PRO A 160 2.41 -6.75 9.70
CA PRO A 160 2.74 -7.50 8.50
C PRO A 160 2.20 -8.92 8.56
N ARG A 161 1.79 -9.45 7.40
CA ARG A 161 1.42 -10.85 7.25
C ARG A 161 2.62 -11.78 7.46
N PRO A 162 2.40 -13.08 7.73
CA PRO A 162 3.47 -14.09 7.67
C PRO A 162 4.22 -14.05 6.33
N GLY A 163 5.54 -14.22 6.37
CA GLY A 163 6.42 -14.10 5.21
C GLY A 163 6.68 -12.66 4.74
N MET A 164 6.36 -11.65 5.56
CA MET A 164 6.74 -10.26 5.31
C MET A 164 7.50 -9.67 6.52
N ASP A 165 8.76 -9.34 6.31
CA ASP A 165 9.60 -8.64 7.27
C ASP A 165 9.49 -7.12 7.02
N ARG A 166 8.43 -6.50 7.56
CA ARG A 166 8.16 -5.06 7.40
C ARG A 166 8.66 -4.24 8.59
N LYS A 167 9.50 -3.24 8.31
CA LYS A 167 9.90 -2.21 9.27
C LYS A 167 9.43 -0.84 8.80
N ILE A 168 8.66 -0.17 9.65
CA ILE A 168 8.22 1.22 9.43
C ILE A 168 9.17 2.12 10.20
N ILE A 169 9.79 3.08 9.51
CA ILE A 169 10.68 4.06 10.13
C ILE A 169 10.15 5.49 9.94
N LYS A 170 10.43 6.36 10.91
CA LYS A 170 9.99 7.75 10.91
C LYS A 170 11.04 8.64 10.22
N THR A 171 11.23 8.43 8.92
CA THR A 171 12.06 9.30 8.09
C THR A 171 11.36 9.61 6.77
N THR A 172 11.70 10.76 6.19
CA THR A 172 11.36 11.12 4.81
C THR A 172 12.60 11.18 3.92
N ASP A 173 13.79 10.88 4.46
CA ASP A 173 15.04 10.83 3.71
C ASP A 173 15.22 9.45 3.06
N VAL A 174 15.24 9.44 1.72
CA VAL A 174 15.44 8.23 0.90
C VAL A 174 16.80 7.57 1.18
N ASN A 175 17.86 8.34 1.43
CA ASN A 175 19.19 7.80 1.71
C ASN A 175 19.26 7.07 3.05
N ALA A 176 18.72 7.69 4.11
CA ALA A 176 18.61 7.05 5.41
C ALA A 176 17.78 5.77 5.34
N LEU A 177 16.67 5.79 4.60
CA LEU A 177 15.81 4.63 4.39
C LEU A 177 16.53 3.52 3.60
N HIS A 178 17.30 3.87 2.57
CA HIS A 178 18.10 2.94 1.79
C HIS A 178 19.19 2.30 2.63
N LYS A 179 19.94 3.09 3.41
CA LYS A 179 20.99 2.59 4.32
C LYS A 179 20.41 1.59 5.33
N GLU A 180 19.28 1.93 5.94
CA GLU A 180 18.58 1.02 6.85
C GLU A 180 18.14 -0.27 6.14
N HIS A 181 17.61 -0.16 4.91
CA HIS A 181 17.23 -1.34 4.14
C HIS A 181 18.43 -2.24 3.83
N ARG A 182 19.54 -1.68 3.35
CA ARG A 182 20.78 -2.44 3.10
C ARG A 182 21.28 -3.13 4.37
N ASN A 183 21.29 -2.42 5.50
CA ASN A 183 21.69 -3.02 6.78
C ASN A 183 20.81 -4.21 7.16
N ARG A 184 19.50 -4.16 6.90
CA ARG A 184 18.57 -5.27 7.15
C ARG A 184 18.75 -6.43 6.17
N MET A 185 19.22 -6.15 4.95
CA MET A 185 19.59 -7.19 3.99
C MET A 185 20.86 -7.93 4.41
N MET A 186 21.77 -7.28 5.16
CA MET A 186 22.98 -7.93 5.68
C MET A 186 22.59 -9.09 6.61
N GLY A 187 23.01 -10.30 6.24
CA GLY A 187 22.67 -11.53 6.98
C GLY A 187 21.39 -12.23 6.53
N LYS A 188 20.71 -11.72 5.49
CA LYS A 188 19.60 -12.40 4.82
C LYS A 188 20.06 -13.01 3.50
N ARG A 189 19.46 -14.13 3.10
CA ARG A 189 19.63 -14.68 1.76
C ARG A 189 18.70 -13.95 0.79
N ILE A 190 19.26 -13.05 -0.02
CA ILE A 190 18.52 -12.26 -1.02
C ILE A 190 18.37 -13.09 -2.29
N THR A 191 17.17 -13.03 -2.88
CA THR A 191 16.87 -13.57 -4.21
C THR A 191 16.80 -12.40 -5.19
N PRO A 192 17.82 -12.20 -6.04
CA PRO A 192 17.78 -11.15 -7.05
C PRO A 192 16.60 -11.32 -8.00
N VAL A 193 15.89 -10.22 -8.26
CA VAL A 193 14.71 -10.16 -9.13
C VAL A 193 15.01 -9.25 -10.30
N HIS A 194 14.83 -9.74 -11.51
CA HIS A 194 15.03 -8.93 -12.70
C HIS A 194 14.06 -7.72 -12.71
N PRO A 195 14.50 -6.50 -13.11
CA PRO A 195 13.66 -5.29 -13.21
C PRO A 195 12.25 -5.51 -13.76
N SER A 196 12.12 -6.24 -14.88
CA SER A 196 10.85 -6.54 -15.54
C SER A 196 9.91 -7.47 -14.77
N GLN A 197 10.40 -8.17 -13.75
CA GLN A 197 9.61 -9.10 -12.94
C GLN A 197 8.98 -8.43 -11.72
N TRP A 198 9.43 -7.23 -11.34
CA TRP A 198 8.95 -6.56 -10.14
C TRP A 198 7.47 -6.23 -10.15
N PHE A 199 6.88 -5.96 -11.32
CA PHE A 199 5.43 -5.77 -11.42
C PHE A 199 4.66 -7.03 -11.01
N ALA A 200 5.04 -8.20 -11.54
CA ALA A 200 4.39 -9.46 -11.23
C ALA A 200 4.56 -9.83 -9.74
N ILE A 201 5.73 -9.52 -9.16
CA ILE A 201 5.97 -9.69 -7.72
C ILE A 201 5.11 -8.74 -6.92
N ALA A 202 5.06 -7.45 -7.25
CA ALA A 202 4.21 -6.48 -6.58
C ALA A 202 2.73 -6.91 -6.63
N GLU A 203 2.26 -7.42 -7.78
CA GLU A 203 0.92 -7.97 -7.93
C GLU A 203 0.69 -9.20 -7.03
N LYS A 204 1.60 -10.17 -7.03
CA LYS A 204 1.55 -11.35 -6.13
C LYS A 204 1.46 -10.93 -4.67
N HIS A 205 2.35 -10.05 -4.21
CA HIS A 205 2.40 -9.62 -2.81
C HIS A 205 1.21 -8.76 -2.42
N ASN A 206 0.67 -7.94 -3.33
CA ASN A 206 -0.55 -7.16 -3.11
C ASN A 206 -1.78 -8.06 -2.94
N ARG A 207 -1.88 -9.15 -3.72
CA ARG A 207 -2.93 -10.17 -3.55
C ARG A 207 -2.80 -10.89 -2.20
N LEU A 208 -1.59 -11.36 -1.85
CA LEU A 208 -1.33 -12.03 -0.58
C LEU A 208 -1.63 -11.13 0.63
N GLU A 209 -1.23 -9.85 0.59
CA GLU A 209 -1.57 -8.88 1.64
C GLU A 209 -3.09 -8.69 1.71
N THR A 210 -3.77 -8.46 0.58
CA THR A 210 -5.23 -8.30 0.57
C THR A 210 -5.95 -9.51 1.17
N ASP A 211 -5.54 -10.72 0.81
CA ASP A 211 -6.16 -11.96 1.29
C ASP A 211 -5.96 -12.14 2.80
N ASP A 212 -4.76 -11.85 3.31
CA ASP A 212 -4.48 -11.86 4.74
C ASP A 212 -5.32 -10.82 5.52
N LEU A 213 -5.45 -9.59 4.98
CA LEU A 213 -6.26 -8.55 5.59
C LEU A 213 -7.75 -8.89 5.64
N LEU A 214 -8.26 -9.59 4.62
CA LEU A 214 -9.61 -10.14 4.61
C LEU A 214 -9.81 -11.19 5.69
N GLN A 215 -8.87 -12.14 5.80
CA GLN A 215 -8.91 -13.19 6.82
C GLN A 215 -8.89 -12.61 8.24
N ARG A 216 -8.09 -11.56 8.45
CA ARG A 216 -7.96 -10.85 9.73
C ARG A 216 -9.07 -9.83 9.98
N ARG A 217 -10.02 -9.69 9.04
CA ARG A 217 -11.14 -8.74 9.07
C ARG A 217 -10.71 -7.27 9.16
N VAL A 218 -9.47 -6.97 8.77
CA VAL A 218 -8.96 -5.60 8.64
C VAL A 218 -9.58 -4.92 7.42
N THR A 219 -9.89 -5.70 6.37
CA THR A 219 -10.68 -5.28 5.21
C THR A 219 -11.85 -6.24 5.00
N ARG A 220 -12.86 -5.80 4.25
CA ARG A 220 -14.00 -6.63 3.81
C ARG A 220 -14.50 -6.21 2.45
N LEU A 221 -15.32 -7.05 1.83
CA LEU A 221 -16.06 -6.66 0.63
C LEU A 221 -17.03 -5.50 0.94
N ALA A 222 -17.07 -4.54 0.03
CA ALA A 222 -18.06 -3.49 0.01
C ALA A 222 -19.45 -4.08 -0.24
N THR A 223 -20.44 -3.62 0.52
CA THR A 223 -21.84 -3.96 0.28
C THR A 223 -22.35 -3.25 -0.98
N PRO A 224 -23.42 -3.75 -1.64
CA PRO A 224 -24.00 -3.08 -2.80
C PRO A 224 -24.36 -1.61 -2.56
N GLY A 225 -24.88 -1.28 -1.37
CA GLY A 225 -25.21 0.10 -0.98
C GLY A 225 -23.97 1.00 -0.84
N GLU A 226 -22.86 0.46 -0.31
CA GLU A 226 -21.60 1.20 -0.24
C GLU A 226 -21.02 1.43 -1.63
N VAL A 227 -21.06 0.43 -2.51
CA VAL A 227 -20.63 0.56 -3.91
C VAL A 227 -21.47 1.63 -4.62
N ALA A 228 -22.79 1.61 -4.46
CA ALA A 228 -23.68 2.60 -5.04
C ALA A 228 -23.36 4.03 -4.55
N ARG A 229 -23.16 4.20 -3.25
CA ARG A 229 -22.80 5.50 -2.65
C ARG A 229 -21.43 6.00 -3.10
N ILE A 230 -20.42 5.13 -3.15
CA ILE A 230 -19.07 5.49 -3.63
C ILE A 230 -19.13 5.96 -5.09
N ARG A 231 -19.94 5.28 -5.91
CA ARG A 231 -20.15 5.64 -7.32
C ARG A 231 -20.99 6.91 -7.50
N SER A 232 -21.99 7.15 -6.64
CA SER A 232 -22.83 8.34 -6.72
C SER A 232 -22.11 9.62 -6.28
N GLN A 233 -21.10 9.49 -5.41
CA GLN A 233 -20.21 10.60 -5.03
C GLN A 233 -19.19 10.97 -6.12
N THR A 234 -19.22 10.26 -7.27
CA THR A 234 -18.37 10.51 -8.44
C THR A 234 -19.08 10.95 -9.70
N GLY A 235 -20.41 10.93 -9.72
CA GLY A 235 -21.19 11.64 -10.74
C GLY A 235 -21.31 13.10 -10.36
#